data_AF-A0A0N1NX85-F1
#
_entry.id   AF-A0A0N1NX85-F1
#
_cell.length_a   1.000
_cell.length_b   1.000
_cell.length_c   1.000
_cell.angle_alpha   90.00
_cell.angle_beta   90.00
_cell.angle_gamma   90.00
#
_symmetry.space_group_name_H-M   'P 1'
#
loop_
_entity.id
_entity.type
_entity.pdbx_description
1 polymer ?
#
loop_
_entity_poly.entity_id
_entity_poly.type
_entity_poly.pdbx_seq_one_letter_code
_entity_poly.pdbx_strand_id
1 'polypeptide(L)'
;MSRSNLDGVMNLGQHFRLLEDGRAVAVQDQAEAFTVVVQRCPECRSPVQNLQRYNRIWRQAHLDESTKKFVAWSIKAFVPLSQAVDREQHRLMDSAMSTAEAPRSIPGVEESVSIDLRGSFDDIFEALRDTPSLGGRYRRMNDLRRRINKYAEVVAEQEQPYGRVFSMVRNVHIQQGSTTTMEQDKTVLQTKQRILATSLRIRCDLVILADFVKGRQAHSKLFTQKGDWRSIAVRVDFSQAYEVCLGLLRDADERVLPMQQVESMVSFARLVCIERSLCSGSSEPVHLTDRVVQASDLIFEAINICHTKPGSTGGMLEEVEAVQTMLRGGTFYQAVSSDEKRDIIAAMAREVSGTGHWFRCPNGHPYVIGECGGAMQQSRCPECGETVGGAHHILAGGNARETELEEEFLRLRM
;
A
#
# COMPACT_ATOMS: atom_id res chain seq x y z
N MET A 1 16.30 32.59 -30.21
CA MET A 1 15.21 33.02 -29.29
C MET A 1 15.64 34.15 -28.34
N SER A 2 14.81 35.18 -28.12
CA SER A 2 15.07 36.24 -27.13
C SER A 2 14.77 35.75 -25.69
N ARG A 3 15.37 36.39 -24.68
CA ARG A 3 15.14 36.09 -23.25
C ARG A 3 13.66 36.21 -22.87
N SER A 4 12.98 37.27 -23.34
CA SER A 4 11.56 37.51 -23.07
C SER A 4 10.66 36.42 -23.66
N ASN A 5 10.98 35.92 -24.86
CA ASN A 5 10.21 34.83 -25.46
C ASN A 5 10.37 33.52 -24.67
N LEU A 6 11.58 33.22 -24.16
CA LEU A 6 11.78 32.02 -23.35
C LEU A 6 11.15 32.15 -21.96
N ASP A 7 11.17 33.34 -21.36
CA ASP A 7 10.46 33.61 -20.11
C ASP A 7 8.95 33.38 -20.23
N GLY A 8 8.36 33.75 -21.38
CA GLY A 8 6.96 33.46 -21.70
C GLY A 8 6.70 31.97 -21.90
N VAL A 9 7.54 31.26 -22.69
CA VAL A 9 7.40 29.80 -22.90
C VAL A 9 7.53 29.03 -21.58
N MET A 10 8.37 29.50 -20.66
CA MET A 10 8.59 28.89 -19.35
C MET A 10 7.61 29.38 -18.28
N ASN A 11 6.66 30.27 -18.63
CA ASN A 11 5.72 30.89 -17.69
C ASN A 11 6.40 31.44 -16.42
N LEU A 12 7.55 32.09 -16.58
CA LEU A 12 8.44 32.44 -15.46
C LEU A 12 7.74 33.26 -14.37
N GLY A 13 6.81 34.13 -14.74
CA GLY A 13 6.06 35.00 -13.84
C GLY A 13 5.05 34.31 -12.91
N GLN A 14 4.76 33.01 -13.11
CA GLN A 14 3.92 32.21 -12.21
C GLN A 14 4.72 31.50 -11.12
N HIS A 15 6.02 31.31 -11.35
CA HIS A 15 6.91 30.63 -10.42
C HIS A 15 7.75 31.62 -9.61
N PHE A 16 7.89 32.85 -10.11
CA PHE A 16 8.72 33.88 -9.53
C PHE A 16 8.04 35.24 -9.61
N ARG A 17 8.20 36.02 -8.55
CA ARG A 17 7.96 37.46 -8.59
C ARG A 17 9.06 38.12 -9.42
N LEU A 18 8.66 38.77 -10.52
CA LEU A 18 9.56 39.47 -11.44
C LEU A 18 9.51 40.99 -11.19
N LEU A 19 10.66 41.66 -11.29
CA LEU A 19 10.77 43.11 -11.38
C LEU A 19 10.43 43.60 -12.81
N GLU A 20 10.20 44.90 -12.98
CA GLU A 20 9.92 45.53 -14.29
C GLU A 20 11.01 45.26 -15.34
N ASP A 21 12.26 45.03 -14.92
CA ASP A 21 13.39 44.69 -15.79
C ASP A 21 13.51 43.18 -16.13
N GLY A 22 12.56 42.38 -15.62
CA GLY A 22 12.49 40.93 -15.78
C GLY A 22 13.40 40.14 -14.84
N ARG A 23 14.02 40.72 -13.81
CA ARG A 23 14.77 39.95 -12.80
C ARG A 23 13.84 39.27 -11.80
N ALA A 24 14.08 37.99 -11.51
CA ALA A 24 13.37 37.25 -10.47
C ALA A 24 13.92 37.62 -9.09
N VAL A 25 13.04 38.03 -8.17
CA VAL A 25 13.39 38.51 -6.82
C VAL A 25 12.93 37.59 -5.70
N ALA A 26 11.86 36.83 -5.92
CA ALA A 26 11.36 35.86 -4.97
C ALA A 26 10.65 34.72 -5.69
N VAL A 27 10.60 33.57 -5.03
CA VAL A 27 9.77 32.43 -5.44
C VAL A 27 8.32 32.72 -5.04
N GLN A 28 7.35 32.39 -5.90
CA GLN A 28 5.95 32.32 -5.49
C GLN A 28 5.71 30.95 -4.83
N ASP A 29 5.17 30.95 -3.61
CA ASP A 29 4.96 29.75 -2.78
C ASP A 29 3.91 28.77 -3.33
N GLN A 30 3.33 29.04 -4.50
CA GLN A 30 2.23 28.27 -5.09
C GLN A 30 2.66 27.31 -6.21
N ALA A 31 3.94 26.97 -6.33
CA ALA A 31 4.35 25.95 -7.29
C ALA A 31 3.93 24.57 -6.75
N GLU A 32 2.64 24.24 -6.83
CA GLU A 32 2.08 22.95 -6.43
C GLU A 32 2.72 21.82 -7.25
N ALA A 33 2.93 20.66 -6.63
CA ALA A 33 3.44 19.48 -7.33
C ALA A 33 2.56 19.13 -8.53
N PHE A 34 3.15 18.54 -9.56
CA PHE A 34 2.51 18.08 -10.81
C PHE A 34 1.95 19.14 -11.78
N THR A 35 1.97 20.44 -11.39
CA THR A 35 1.55 21.58 -12.22
C THR A 35 2.48 21.90 -13.39
N VAL A 36 3.76 21.49 -13.31
CA VAL A 36 4.79 21.98 -14.23
C VAL A 36 5.05 20.98 -15.36
N VAL A 37 4.80 21.40 -16.59
CA VAL A 37 5.08 20.59 -17.78
C VAL A 37 6.52 20.80 -18.22
N VAL A 38 7.18 19.74 -18.69
CA VAL A 38 8.51 19.83 -19.32
C VAL A 38 8.39 20.62 -20.63
N GLN A 39 8.75 21.89 -20.57
CA GLN A 39 8.76 22.77 -21.73
C GLN A 39 9.94 22.45 -22.66
N ARG A 40 9.67 22.54 -23.96
CA ARG A 40 10.64 22.30 -25.03
C ARG A 40 10.98 23.61 -25.73
N CYS A 41 12.22 23.72 -26.20
CA CYS A 41 12.63 24.84 -27.03
C CYS A 41 11.77 24.88 -28.31
N PRO A 42 11.11 26.00 -28.64
CA PRO A 42 10.32 26.16 -29.87
C PRO A 42 11.13 25.95 -31.15
N GLU A 43 12.43 26.24 -31.13
CA GLU A 43 13.32 26.17 -32.29
C GLU A 43 13.87 24.73 -32.51
N CYS A 44 14.42 24.10 -31.46
CA CYS A 44 15.08 22.79 -31.60
C CYS A 44 14.33 21.61 -30.96
N ARG A 45 13.18 21.86 -30.32
CA ARG A 45 12.34 20.89 -29.60
C ARG A 45 13.04 20.12 -28.48
N SER A 46 14.28 20.47 -28.14
CA SER A 46 15.01 19.89 -27.03
C SER A 46 14.46 20.43 -25.70
N PRO A 47 14.46 19.64 -24.61
CA PRO A 47 14.05 20.12 -23.29
C PRO A 47 14.87 21.33 -22.85
N VAL A 48 14.20 22.34 -22.28
CA VAL A 48 14.87 23.52 -21.73
C VAL A 48 15.46 23.16 -20.36
N GLN A 49 16.67 22.60 -20.35
CA GLN A 49 17.38 22.11 -19.17
C GLN A 49 18.73 22.83 -18.97
N ASN A 50 19.29 22.74 -17.76
CA ASN A 50 20.62 23.29 -17.41
C ASN A 50 20.78 24.81 -17.56
N LEU A 51 19.69 25.57 -17.58
CA LEU A 51 19.70 27.02 -17.55
C LEU A 51 19.37 27.50 -16.14
N GLN A 52 20.29 28.23 -15.49
CA GLN A 52 20.14 28.69 -14.10
C GLN A 52 18.81 29.39 -13.84
N ARG A 53 18.37 30.25 -14.77
CA ARG A 53 17.12 31.02 -14.68
C ARG A 53 15.85 30.15 -14.60
N TYR A 54 15.84 28.99 -15.26
CA TYR A 54 14.66 28.11 -15.34
C TYR A 54 14.84 26.79 -14.58
N ASN A 55 15.97 26.62 -13.89
CA ASN A 55 16.37 25.34 -13.31
C ASN A 55 15.36 24.83 -12.27
N ARG A 56 14.75 25.74 -11.49
CA ARG A 56 13.71 25.37 -10.52
C ARG A 56 12.49 24.76 -11.21
N ILE A 57 11.99 25.43 -12.24
CA ILE A 57 10.82 25.01 -13.04
C ILE A 57 11.11 23.65 -13.69
N TRP A 58 12.27 23.52 -14.33
CA TRP A 58 12.66 22.26 -14.95
C TRP A 58 12.82 21.11 -13.92
N ARG A 59 13.46 21.37 -12.77
CA ARG A 59 13.63 20.36 -11.70
C ARG A 59 12.29 19.91 -11.12
N GLN A 60 11.36 20.83 -10.92
CA GLN A 60 10.01 20.50 -10.48
C GLN A 60 9.29 19.64 -11.52
N ALA A 61 9.25 20.07 -12.78
CA ALA A 61 8.65 19.28 -13.87
C ALA A 61 9.27 17.88 -14.00
N HIS A 62 10.59 17.77 -13.80
CA HIS A 62 11.30 16.49 -13.84
C HIS A 62 10.94 15.58 -12.65
N LEU A 63 10.76 16.15 -11.45
CA LEU A 63 10.32 15.40 -10.27
C LEU A 63 8.87 14.95 -10.39
N ASP A 64 7.99 15.80 -10.91
CA ASP A 64 6.60 15.48 -11.22
C ASP A 64 6.51 14.30 -12.18
N GLU A 65 7.22 14.39 -13.31
CA GLU A 65 7.26 13.35 -14.33
C GLU A 65 7.86 12.03 -13.80
N SER A 66 8.90 12.12 -12.97
CA SER A 66 9.49 10.94 -12.31
C SER A 66 8.50 10.29 -11.35
N THR A 67 7.71 11.08 -10.64
CA THR A 67 6.70 10.59 -9.69
C THR A 67 5.52 9.95 -10.41
N LYS A 68 5.05 10.53 -11.53
CA LYS A 68 4.03 9.91 -12.41
C LYS A 68 4.49 8.52 -12.88
N LYS A 69 5.74 8.42 -13.38
CA LYS A 69 6.33 7.15 -13.81
C LYS A 69 6.45 6.15 -12.66
N PHE A 70 6.83 6.60 -11.48
CA PHE A 70 6.91 5.76 -10.28
C PHE A 70 5.54 5.21 -9.88
N VAL A 71 4.48 6.03 -9.87
CA VAL A 71 3.12 5.60 -9.56
C VAL A 71 2.63 4.56 -10.57
N ALA A 72 2.81 4.82 -11.86
CA ALA A 72 2.45 3.86 -12.92
C ALA A 72 3.19 2.53 -12.79
N TRP A 73 4.52 2.58 -12.61
CA TRP A 73 5.34 1.39 -12.43
C TRP A 73 4.95 0.60 -11.18
N SER A 74 4.78 1.27 -10.05
CA SER A 74 4.51 0.61 -8.76
C SER A 74 3.17 -0.12 -8.76
N ILE A 75 2.12 0.48 -9.34
CA ILE A 75 0.82 -0.18 -9.50
C ILE A 75 0.94 -1.41 -10.41
N LYS A 76 1.65 -1.27 -11.56
CA LYS A 76 1.89 -2.39 -12.47
C LYS A 76 2.70 -3.52 -11.82
N ALA A 77 3.61 -3.19 -10.90
CA ALA A 77 4.40 -4.17 -10.14
C ALA A 77 3.59 -4.83 -9.01
N PHE A 78 2.67 -4.10 -8.38
CA PHE A 78 1.85 -4.58 -7.27
C PHE A 78 0.85 -5.67 -7.69
N VAL A 79 0.08 -5.43 -8.75
CA VAL A 79 -0.99 -6.33 -9.21
C VAL A 79 -0.55 -7.80 -9.35
N PRO A 80 0.54 -8.14 -10.07
CA PRO A 80 0.96 -9.54 -10.21
C PRO A 80 1.47 -10.15 -8.90
N LEU A 81 1.98 -9.35 -7.95
CA LEU A 81 2.37 -9.84 -6.62
C LEU A 81 1.12 -10.17 -5.80
N SER A 82 0.11 -9.30 -5.83
CA SER A 82 -1.17 -9.52 -5.16
C SER A 82 -1.86 -10.79 -5.66
N GLN A 83 -1.97 -10.94 -6.98
CA GLN A 83 -2.53 -12.14 -7.61
C GLN A 83 -1.69 -13.41 -7.37
N ALA A 84 -0.39 -13.28 -7.14
CA ALA A 84 0.45 -14.42 -6.79
C ALA A 84 0.15 -14.92 -5.36
N VAL A 85 -0.13 -14.02 -4.42
CA VAL A 85 -0.55 -14.40 -3.06
C VAL A 85 -1.88 -15.13 -3.10
N ASP A 86 -2.87 -14.65 -3.88
CA ASP A 86 -4.16 -15.33 -4.04
C ASP A 86 -4.00 -16.75 -4.60
N ARG A 87 -3.18 -16.90 -5.65
CA ARG A 87 -2.92 -18.21 -6.26
C ARG A 87 -2.23 -19.18 -5.30
N GLU A 88 -1.25 -18.72 -4.55
CA GLU A 88 -0.57 -19.58 -3.57
C GLU A 88 -1.46 -19.89 -2.36
N GLN A 89 -2.33 -18.97 -1.96
CA GLN A 89 -3.37 -19.24 -0.96
C GLN A 89 -4.30 -20.36 -1.43
N HIS A 90 -4.85 -20.27 -2.64
CA HIS A 90 -5.68 -21.34 -3.22
C HIS A 90 -4.92 -22.67 -3.29
N ARG A 91 -3.68 -22.66 -3.78
CA ARG A 91 -2.84 -23.87 -3.86
C ARG A 91 -2.66 -24.55 -2.50
N LEU A 92 -2.38 -23.77 -1.45
CA LEU A 92 -2.22 -24.29 -0.09
C LEU A 92 -3.55 -24.78 0.49
N MET A 93 -4.65 -24.11 0.18
CA MET A 93 -5.98 -24.56 0.59
C MET A 93 -6.38 -25.90 -0.02
N ASP A 94 -6.11 -26.10 -1.32
CA ASP A 94 -6.44 -27.34 -2.04
C ASP A 94 -5.47 -28.48 -1.71
N SER A 95 -4.22 -28.16 -1.40
CA SER A 95 -3.20 -29.14 -1.02
C SER A 95 -3.28 -29.45 0.48
N ALA A 96 -3.86 -30.60 0.84
CA ALA A 96 -3.70 -31.14 2.19
C ALA A 96 -2.19 -31.30 2.54
N MET A 97 -1.84 -31.17 3.82
CA MET A 97 -0.52 -31.60 4.29
C MET A 97 -0.40 -33.12 4.11
N SER A 98 0.67 -33.56 3.45
CA SER A 98 0.92 -34.97 3.17
C SER A 98 1.86 -35.58 4.22
N THR A 99 2.12 -36.89 4.10
CA THR A 99 3.11 -37.59 4.94
C THR A 99 4.53 -37.02 4.77
N ALA A 100 4.85 -36.37 3.65
CA ALA A 100 6.16 -35.75 3.42
C ALA A 100 6.42 -34.56 4.36
N GLU A 101 5.35 -33.86 4.75
CA GLU A 101 5.33 -32.75 5.72
C GLU A 101 4.97 -33.21 7.15
N ALA A 102 5.03 -34.52 7.45
CA ALA A 102 4.91 -34.97 8.83
C ALA A 102 6.08 -34.45 9.68
N PRO A 103 5.88 -34.21 10.99
CA PRO A 103 6.95 -33.94 11.94
C PRO A 103 8.07 -34.98 11.82
N ARG A 104 9.27 -34.53 11.46
CA ARG A 104 10.45 -35.41 11.44
C ARG A 104 11.18 -35.27 12.78
N SER A 105 11.27 -36.36 13.52
CA SER A 105 12.23 -36.47 14.62
C SER A 105 13.64 -36.38 14.02
N ILE A 106 14.50 -35.51 14.59
CA ILE A 106 15.91 -35.50 14.23
C ILE A 106 16.55 -36.76 14.84
N PRO A 107 17.17 -37.66 14.06
CA PRO A 107 17.84 -38.82 14.61
C PRO A 107 18.94 -38.36 15.60
N GLY A 108 18.82 -38.77 16.87
CA GLY A 108 19.82 -38.47 17.92
C GLY A 108 19.49 -37.31 18.86
N VAL A 109 18.33 -36.65 18.72
CA VAL A 109 17.87 -35.60 19.65
C VAL A 109 16.60 -36.08 20.37
N GLU A 110 16.71 -36.38 21.67
CA GLU A 110 15.56 -36.76 22.54
C GLU A 110 14.72 -35.55 22.96
N GLU A 111 15.14 -34.32 22.65
CA GLU A 111 14.39 -33.11 22.98
C GLU A 111 13.13 -32.97 22.12
N SER A 112 12.00 -32.77 22.81
CA SER A 112 10.72 -32.39 22.23
C SER A 112 10.88 -31.15 21.35
N VAL A 113 10.83 -31.33 20.02
CA VAL A 113 10.84 -30.22 19.06
C VAL A 113 9.73 -29.25 19.42
N SER A 114 10.08 -28.00 19.74
CA SER A 114 9.14 -26.91 19.99
C SER A 114 9.30 -25.82 18.94
N ILE A 115 8.20 -25.29 18.45
CA ILE A 115 8.20 -24.17 17.49
C ILE A 115 7.96 -22.87 18.25
N ASP A 116 8.80 -21.87 18.00
CA ASP A 116 8.72 -20.58 18.66
C ASP A 116 8.23 -19.51 17.68
N LEU A 117 6.96 -19.11 17.80
CA LEU A 117 6.30 -18.10 16.95
C LEU A 117 6.15 -16.79 17.72
N ARG A 118 7.30 -16.17 18.03
CA ARG A 118 7.37 -14.90 18.76
C ARG A 118 8.15 -13.86 17.97
N GLY A 119 7.83 -12.59 18.20
CA GLY A 119 8.54 -11.47 17.60
C GLY A 119 7.83 -10.92 16.36
N SER A 120 8.62 -10.46 15.41
CA SER A 120 8.12 -9.87 14.16
C SER A 120 7.56 -10.94 13.22
N PHE A 121 6.82 -10.50 12.18
CA PHE A 121 6.42 -11.41 11.10
C PHE A 121 7.60 -12.10 10.42
N ASP A 122 8.76 -11.43 10.34
CA ASP A 122 9.99 -12.03 9.83
C ASP A 122 10.41 -13.21 10.75
N ASP A 123 10.55 -12.99 12.05
CA ASP A 123 10.93 -14.03 13.02
C ASP A 123 9.97 -15.24 13.00
N ILE A 124 8.66 -14.96 13.00
CA ILE A 124 7.61 -15.98 12.94
C ILE A 124 7.71 -16.82 11.65
N PHE A 125 7.94 -16.16 10.51
CA PHE A 125 8.09 -16.84 9.24
C PHE A 125 9.38 -17.68 9.19
N GLU A 126 10.49 -17.15 9.71
CA GLU A 126 11.76 -17.89 9.76
C GLU A 126 11.64 -19.15 10.62
N ALA A 127 10.96 -19.07 11.76
CA ALA A 127 10.69 -20.23 12.59
C ALA A 127 9.92 -21.34 11.83
N LEU A 128 8.90 -20.97 11.04
CA LEU A 128 8.14 -21.93 10.22
C LEU A 128 8.93 -22.48 9.03
N ARG A 129 9.74 -21.63 8.38
CA ARG A 129 10.61 -22.01 7.25
C ARG A 129 11.67 -23.01 7.68
N ASP A 130 12.28 -22.77 8.84
CA ASP A 130 13.41 -23.53 9.35
C ASP A 130 12.96 -24.79 10.11
N THR A 131 11.66 -24.93 10.37
CA THR A 131 11.06 -26.16 10.89
C THR A 131 11.26 -27.32 9.89
N PRO A 132 11.89 -28.43 10.30
CA PRO A 132 12.06 -29.61 9.46
C PRO A 132 10.73 -30.08 8.88
N SER A 133 10.72 -30.49 7.61
CA SER A 133 9.55 -30.90 6.80
C SER A 133 8.64 -29.80 6.25
N LEU A 134 8.65 -28.57 6.80
CA LEU A 134 7.84 -27.46 6.29
C LEU A 134 8.51 -26.63 5.19
N GLY A 135 9.85 -26.60 5.13
CA GLY A 135 10.59 -25.80 4.15
C GLY A 135 10.26 -26.12 2.68
N GLY A 136 9.86 -27.37 2.37
CA GLY A 136 9.39 -27.75 1.03
C GLY A 136 8.02 -27.15 0.69
N ARG A 137 7.07 -27.20 1.62
CA ARG A 137 5.69 -26.72 1.47
C ARG A 137 5.64 -25.21 1.25
N TYR A 138 6.44 -24.47 2.01
CA TYR A 138 6.48 -23.00 1.97
C TYR A 138 7.54 -22.42 1.03
N ARG A 139 8.25 -23.23 0.24
CA ARG A 139 9.28 -22.74 -0.69
C ARG A 139 8.76 -21.66 -1.64
N ARG A 140 7.61 -21.90 -2.28
CA ARG A 140 6.99 -20.94 -3.22
C ARG A 140 6.55 -19.65 -2.53
N MET A 141 5.99 -19.79 -1.32
CA MET A 141 5.63 -18.64 -0.49
C MET A 141 6.86 -17.84 -0.06
N ASN A 142 7.98 -18.50 0.27
CA ASN A 142 9.25 -17.84 0.57
C ASN A 142 9.77 -17.03 -0.63
N ASP A 143 9.74 -17.62 -1.83
CA ASP A 143 10.16 -16.94 -3.05
C ASP A 143 9.28 -15.71 -3.35
N LEU A 144 7.97 -15.85 -3.14
CA LEU A 144 7.02 -14.76 -3.28
C LEU A 144 7.25 -13.67 -2.22
N ARG A 145 7.44 -14.04 -0.96
CA ARG A 145 7.73 -13.12 0.15
C ARG A 145 8.98 -12.30 -0.10
N ARG A 146 10.07 -12.91 -0.60
CA ARG A 146 11.30 -12.19 -0.99
C ARG A 146 11.02 -11.14 -2.08
N ARG A 147 10.21 -11.46 -3.08
CA ARG A 147 9.80 -10.52 -4.13
C ARG A 147 8.94 -9.38 -3.58
N ILE A 148 8.02 -9.68 -2.67
CA ILE A 148 7.18 -8.67 -1.99
C ILE A 148 8.05 -7.74 -1.14
N ASN A 149 9.00 -8.27 -0.36
CA ASN A 149 9.93 -7.46 0.42
C ASN A 149 10.78 -6.55 -0.48
N LYS A 150 11.28 -7.07 -1.60
CA LYS A 150 12.01 -6.25 -2.59
C LYS A 150 11.15 -5.13 -3.17
N TYR A 151 9.88 -5.41 -3.47
CA TYR A 151 8.93 -4.38 -3.89
C TYR A 151 8.71 -3.33 -2.79
N ALA A 152 8.50 -3.76 -1.55
CA ALA A 152 8.29 -2.90 -0.39
C ALA A 152 9.48 -1.94 -0.14
N GLU A 153 10.71 -2.42 -0.30
CA GLU A 153 11.92 -1.59 -0.24
C GLU A 153 11.89 -0.46 -1.28
N VAL A 154 11.54 -0.77 -2.53
CA VAL A 154 11.58 0.20 -3.64
C VAL A 154 10.45 1.23 -3.53
N VAL A 155 9.33 0.88 -2.91
CA VAL A 155 8.20 1.81 -2.74
C VAL A 155 8.18 2.55 -1.40
N ALA A 156 9.17 2.30 -0.55
CA ALA A 156 9.32 3.01 0.71
C ALA A 156 9.43 4.52 0.46
N GLU A 157 8.92 5.34 1.39
CA GLU A 157 8.74 6.79 1.17
C GLU A 157 10.06 7.50 0.82
N GLN A 158 11.16 7.12 1.47
CA GLN A 158 12.50 7.65 1.21
C GLN A 158 13.04 7.30 -0.19
N GLU A 159 12.53 6.24 -0.81
CA GLU A 159 12.93 5.80 -2.15
C GLU A 159 12.09 6.44 -3.26
N GLN A 160 10.97 7.08 -2.92
CA GLN A 160 10.13 7.80 -3.88
C GLN A 160 10.85 9.07 -4.37
N PRO A 161 10.56 9.56 -5.59
CA PRO A 161 11.33 10.67 -6.19
C PRO A 161 11.38 11.93 -5.32
N TYR A 162 10.25 12.36 -4.77
CA TYR A 162 10.22 13.45 -3.80
C TYR A 162 10.92 13.10 -2.49
N GLY A 163 10.81 11.87 -2.00
CA GLY A 163 11.38 11.44 -0.72
C GLY A 163 12.91 11.45 -0.75
N ARG A 164 13.49 11.10 -1.90
CA ARG A 164 14.93 11.21 -2.15
C ARG A 164 15.40 12.66 -2.10
N VAL A 165 14.70 13.57 -2.77
CA VAL A 165 15.04 15.00 -2.76
C VAL A 165 14.90 15.59 -1.36
N PHE A 166 13.81 15.28 -0.66
CA PHE A 166 13.63 15.71 0.73
C PHE A 166 14.77 15.22 1.63
N SER A 167 15.16 13.94 1.51
CA SER A 167 16.28 13.37 2.27
C SER A 167 17.60 14.07 1.97
N MET A 168 17.87 14.41 0.70
CA MET A 168 19.06 15.18 0.31
C MET A 168 19.06 16.57 0.95
N VAL A 169 17.95 17.31 0.86
CA VAL A 169 17.82 18.67 1.42
C VAL A 169 17.98 18.65 2.94
N ARG A 170 17.33 17.68 3.61
CA ARG A 170 17.43 17.49 5.06
C ARG A 170 18.87 17.21 5.49
N ASN A 171 19.59 16.33 4.79
CA ASN A 171 20.98 16.01 5.12
C ASN A 171 21.90 17.24 5.00
N VAL A 172 21.68 18.09 4.00
CA VAL A 172 22.43 19.35 3.85
C VAL A 172 22.13 20.31 5.00
N HIS A 173 20.86 20.45 5.42
CA HIS A 173 20.48 21.29 6.57
C HIS A 173 21.13 20.81 7.87
N ILE A 174 21.14 19.50 8.11
CA ILE A 174 21.79 18.89 9.28
C ILE A 174 23.30 19.21 9.27
N GLN A 175 23.98 19.05 8.13
CA GLN A 175 25.41 19.35 8.00
C GLN A 175 25.74 20.84 8.22
N GLN A 176 24.79 21.74 7.90
CA GLN A 176 24.91 23.18 8.12
C GLN A 176 24.55 23.61 9.55
N GLY A 177 24.25 22.66 10.45
CA GLY A 177 23.93 22.95 11.85
C GLY A 177 22.54 23.55 12.07
N SER A 178 21.63 23.41 11.10
CA SER A 178 20.25 23.88 11.25
C SER A 178 19.50 22.97 12.24
N THR A 179 18.87 23.58 13.25
CA THR A 179 18.00 22.91 14.24
C THR A 179 16.52 22.95 13.87
N THR A 180 16.18 23.51 12.71
CA THR A 180 14.79 23.65 12.26
C THR A 180 14.24 22.30 11.80
N THR A 181 13.17 21.84 12.43
CA THR A 181 12.43 20.66 11.99
C THR A 181 11.79 20.97 10.64
N MET A 182 12.33 20.40 9.56
CA MET A 182 11.68 20.47 8.25
C MET A 182 10.43 19.57 8.28
N GLU A 183 9.25 20.19 8.22
CA GLU A 183 8.01 19.44 8.03
C GLU A 183 7.95 18.90 6.60
N GLN A 184 7.62 17.62 6.50
CA GLN A 184 7.52 16.92 5.23
C GLN A 184 6.10 17.09 4.68
N ASP A 185 5.95 17.64 3.46
CA ASP A 185 4.63 17.73 2.82
C ASP A 185 4.13 16.34 2.42
N LYS A 186 3.31 15.76 3.30
CA LYS A 186 2.77 14.41 3.14
C LYS A 186 1.87 14.29 1.91
N THR A 187 1.30 15.37 1.39
CA THR A 187 0.35 15.31 0.26
C THR A 187 1.04 14.99 -1.07
N VAL A 188 2.28 15.48 -1.24
CA VAL A 188 3.09 15.29 -2.46
C VAL A 188 3.92 14.00 -2.41
N LEU A 189 4.30 13.57 -1.20
CA LEU A 189 5.31 12.54 -0.96
C LEU A 189 4.78 11.11 -0.82
N GLN A 190 3.46 10.93 -0.67
CA GLN A 190 2.94 9.70 -0.08
C GLN A 190 1.98 8.98 -1.01
N THR A 191 2.56 8.36 -2.03
CA THR A 191 1.84 7.36 -2.80
C THR A 191 1.43 6.20 -1.86
N LYS A 192 0.17 5.76 -1.92
CA LYS A 192 -0.42 4.64 -1.16
C LYS A 192 0.38 3.32 -1.22
N GLN A 193 1.39 3.26 -2.07
CA GLN A 193 2.19 2.11 -2.43
C GLN A 193 2.89 1.46 -1.24
N ARG A 194 3.38 2.26 -0.28
CA ARG A 194 3.94 1.73 0.98
C ARG A 194 2.88 0.97 1.78
N ILE A 195 1.68 1.56 1.92
CA ILE A 195 0.54 0.96 2.64
C ILE A 195 0.09 -0.33 1.94
N LEU A 196 -0.01 -0.31 0.61
CA LEU A 196 -0.30 -1.51 -0.20
C LEU A 196 0.76 -2.60 -0.01
N ALA A 197 2.05 -2.24 0.01
CA ALA A 197 3.13 -3.18 0.25
C ALA A 197 3.05 -3.81 1.64
N THR A 198 2.78 -3.01 2.68
CA THR A 198 2.59 -3.49 4.06
C THR A 198 1.39 -4.42 4.16
N SER A 199 0.23 -4.04 3.61
CA SER A 199 -0.96 -4.91 3.53
C SER A 199 -0.64 -6.25 2.87
N LEU A 200 0.08 -6.22 1.73
CA LEU A 200 0.46 -7.44 1.01
C LEU A 200 1.45 -8.32 1.76
N ARG A 201 2.40 -7.74 2.51
CA ARG A 201 3.33 -8.49 3.39
C ARG A 201 2.56 -9.23 4.48
N ILE A 202 1.70 -8.51 5.21
CA ILE A 202 0.85 -9.10 6.27
C ILE A 202 0.01 -10.24 5.70
N ARG A 203 -0.64 -10.01 4.54
CA ARG A 203 -1.47 -11.02 3.89
C ARG A 203 -0.67 -12.27 3.50
N CYS A 204 0.54 -12.11 2.97
CA CYS A 204 1.44 -13.21 2.65
C CYS A 204 1.78 -14.04 3.89
N ASP A 205 2.11 -13.39 5.00
CA ASP A 205 2.49 -14.04 6.25
C ASP A 205 1.30 -14.75 6.93
N LEU A 206 0.11 -14.13 6.89
CA LEU A 206 -1.12 -14.74 7.39
C LEU A 206 -1.54 -15.98 6.60
N VAL A 207 -1.29 -16.04 5.29
CA VAL A 207 -1.56 -17.25 4.49
C VAL A 207 -0.76 -18.44 4.99
N ILE A 208 0.52 -18.22 5.34
CA ILE A 208 1.41 -19.27 5.84
C ILE A 208 0.98 -19.73 7.23
N LEU A 209 0.68 -18.79 8.12
CA LEU A 209 0.22 -19.08 9.47
C LEU A 209 -1.12 -19.82 9.48
N ALA A 210 -2.06 -19.37 8.65
CA ALA A 210 -3.36 -20.01 8.48
C ALA A 210 -3.22 -21.45 7.98
N ASP A 211 -2.37 -21.67 6.98
CA ASP A 211 -2.10 -23.00 6.44
C ASP A 211 -1.45 -23.92 7.50
N PHE A 212 -0.49 -23.41 8.27
CA PHE A 212 0.13 -24.16 9.36
C PHE A 212 -0.90 -24.58 10.43
N VAL A 213 -1.78 -23.68 10.86
CA VAL A 213 -2.85 -23.98 11.81
C VAL A 213 -3.81 -25.03 11.24
N LYS A 214 -4.25 -24.87 9.99
CA LYS A 214 -5.13 -25.83 9.31
C LYS A 214 -4.48 -27.22 9.25
N GLY A 215 -3.21 -27.27 8.86
CA GLY A 215 -2.41 -28.48 8.80
C GLY A 215 -2.32 -29.20 10.15
N ARG A 216 -2.01 -28.45 11.20
CA ARG A 216 -1.95 -28.94 12.57
C ARG A 216 -3.30 -29.50 13.05
N GLN A 217 -4.40 -28.83 12.73
CA GLN A 217 -5.75 -29.30 13.09
C GLN A 217 -6.16 -30.55 12.30
N ALA A 218 -5.77 -30.66 11.04
CA ALA A 218 -6.09 -31.81 10.18
C ALA A 218 -5.31 -33.08 10.54
N HIS A 219 -4.03 -32.96 10.91
CA HIS A 219 -3.19 -34.10 11.28
C HIS A 219 -3.70 -34.88 12.50
N SER A 220 -4.40 -34.20 13.42
CA SER A 220 -5.06 -34.82 14.58
C SER A 220 -6.20 -35.79 14.22
N LYS A 221 -6.75 -35.78 13.00
CA LYS A 221 -7.84 -36.68 12.57
C LYS A 221 -7.36 -37.89 11.77
N LEU A 222 -6.14 -37.87 11.24
CA LEU A 222 -5.63 -38.86 10.28
C LEU A 222 -4.48 -39.74 10.81
N PHE A 223 -3.77 -39.34 11.88
CA PHE A 223 -2.56 -40.04 12.34
C PHE A 223 -2.54 -40.25 13.87
N THR A 224 -2.76 -41.49 14.30
CA THR A 224 -2.79 -41.93 15.72
C THR A 224 -1.44 -42.49 16.21
N GLN A 225 -0.29 -41.94 15.77
CA GLN A 225 1.04 -42.38 16.23
C GLN A 225 2.00 -41.21 16.53
N LYS A 226 3.04 -41.48 17.36
CA LYS A 226 4.12 -40.55 17.75
C LYS A 226 4.66 -39.82 16.50
N GLY A 227 4.41 -38.50 16.44
CA GLY A 227 4.67 -37.69 15.24
C GLY A 227 3.48 -36.80 14.81
N ASP A 228 2.45 -36.60 15.64
CA ASP A 228 1.36 -35.67 15.35
C ASP A 228 1.80 -34.22 15.56
N TRP A 229 1.48 -33.32 14.63
CA TRP A 229 1.70 -31.89 14.81
C TRP A 229 1.08 -31.38 16.11
N ARG A 230 -0.07 -31.90 16.56
CA ARG A 230 -0.69 -31.50 17.83
C ARG A 230 0.21 -31.75 19.06
N SER A 231 1.13 -32.72 18.98
CA SER A 231 2.06 -33.06 20.06
C SER A 231 3.27 -32.13 20.16
N ILE A 232 3.59 -31.38 19.09
CA ILE A 232 4.67 -30.39 19.10
C ILE A 232 4.20 -29.16 19.86
N ALA A 233 4.94 -28.75 20.90
CA ALA A 233 4.67 -27.52 21.62
C ALA A 233 4.91 -26.30 20.71
N VAL A 234 3.98 -25.36 20.69
CA VAL A 234 4.11 -24.09 19.96
C VAL A 234 4.02 -22.96 20.98
N ARG A 235 5.06 -22.14 21.07
CA ARG A 235 5.04 -20.89 21.86
C ARG A 235 4.60 -19.77 20.94
N VAL A 236 3.69 -18.92 21.40
CA VAL A 236 3.09 -17.86 20.59
C VAL A 236 3.17 -16.54 21.34
N ASP A 237 3.61 -15.50 20.64
CA ASP A 237 3.50 -14.10 21.04
C ASP A 237 3.43 -13.24 19.77
N PHE A 238 2.21 -12.81 19.45
CA PHE A 238 1.96 -11.99 18.27
C PHE A 238 1.87 -10.49 18.58
N SER A 239 2.36 -10.05 19.75
CA SER A 239 2.28 -8.63 20.16
C SER A 239 2.83 -7.66 19.12
N GLN A 240 3.99 -7.95 18.51
CA GLN A 240 4.55 -7.09 17.46
C GLN A 240 3.75 -7.18 16.15
N ALA A 241 3.26 -8.36 15.79
CA ALA A 241 2.44 -8.55 14.60
C ALA A 241 1.10 -7.78 14.70
N TYR A 242 0.50 -7.71 15.89
CA TYR A 242 -0.65 -6.85 16.16
C TYR A 242 -0.33 -5.36 15.96
N GLU A 243 0.82 -4.89 16.47
CA GLU A 243 1.25 -3.50 16.28
C GLU A 243 1.47 -3.15 14.80
N VAL A 244 1.94 -4.10 13.99
CA VAL A 244 2.07 -3.90 12.53
C VAL A 244 0.69 -3.72 11.88
N CYS A 245 -0.31 -4.52 12.25
CA CYS A 245 -1.69 -4.34 11.77
C CYS A 245 -2.25 -2.97 12.23
N LEU A 246 -2.14 -2.64 13.51
CA LEU A 246 -2.63 -1.35 14.03
C LEU A 246 -1.90 -0.15 13.39
N GLY A 247 -0.60 -0.29 13.11
CA GLY A 247 0.17 0.70 12.36
C GLY A 247 -0.35 0.89 10.93
N LEU A 248 -0.63 -0.21 10.22
CA LEU A 248 -1.26 -0.15 8.90
C LEU A 248 -2.64 0.53 8.96
N LEU A 249 -3.43 0.26 10.00
CA LEU A 249 -4.74 0.89 10.17
C LEU A 249 -4.62 2.41 10.36
N ARG A 250 -3.72 2.86 11.24
CA ARG A 250 -3.45 4.29 11.45
C ARG A 250 -3.00 4.99 10.17
N ASP A 251 -2.08 4.38 9.44
CA ASP A 251 -1.59 4.91 8.16
C ASP A 251 -2.71 4.99 7.10
N ALA A 252 -3.58 3.98 7.05
CA ALA A 252 -4.71 3.95 6.13
C ALA A 252 -5.79 4.97 6.50
N ASP A 253 -6.01 5.20 7.79
CA ASP A 253 -6.94 6.22 8.30
C ASP A 253 -6.47 7.64 7.99
N GLU A 254 -5.19 7.94 8.30
CA GLU A 254 -4.58 9.25 8.00
C GLU A 254 -4.69 9.61 6.52
N ARG A 255 -4.68 8.61 5.63
CA ARG A 255 -4.76 8.79 4.17
C ARG A 255 -6.13 8.51 3.58
N VAL A 256 -7.15 8.24 4.39
CA VAL A 256 -8.51 7.96 3.94
C VAL A 256 -8.54 6.84 2.88
N LEU A 257 -7.99 5.67 3.23
CA LEU A 257 -7.93 4.47 2.39
C LEU A 257 -8.85 3.34 2.92
N PRO A 258 -10.19 3.43 2.73
CA PRO A 258 -11.18 2.45 3.15
C PRO A 258 -10.80 0.99 2.95
N MET A 259 -10.35 0.61 1.76
CA MET A 259 -9.97 -0.78 1.50
C MET A 259 -8.86 -1.26 2.44
N GLN A 260 -7.81 -0.44 2.62
CA GLN A 260 -6.68 -0.79 3.48
C GLN A 260 -7.03 -0.73 4.97
N GLN A 261 -7.96 0.15 5.38
CA GLN A 261 -8.54 0.13 6.73
C GLN A 261 -9.17 -1.24 7.01
N VAL A 262 -10.06 -1.68 6.12
CA VAL A 262 -10.73 -2.99 6.25
C VAL A 262 -9.74 -4.16 6.17
N GLU A 263 -8.78 -4.13 5.24
CA GLU A 263 -7.75 -5.18 5.15
C GLU A 263 -6.94 -5.32 6.44
N SER A 264 -6.62 -4.20 7.09
CA SER A 264 -5.91 -4.21 8.37
C SER A 264 -6.75 -4.81 9.49
N MET A 265 -8.01 -4.39 9.63
CA MET A 265 -8.95 -4.92 10.62
C MET A 265 -9.16 -6.44 10.45
N VAL A 266 -9.35 -6.89 9.20
CA VAL A 266 -9.45 -8.31 8.84
C VAL A 266 -8.17 -9.07 9.19
N SER A 267 -7.00 -8.49 8.89
CA SER A 267 -5.71 -9.10 9.19
C SER A 267 -5.47 -9.25 10.69
N PHE A 268 -5.82 -8.22 11.48
CA PHE A 268 -5.77 -8.26 12.94
C PHE A 268 -6.65 -9.38 13.49
N ALA A 269 -7.92 -9.43 13.07
CA ALA A 269 -8.86 -10.45 13.52
C ALA A 269 -8.46 -11.87 13.10
N ARG A 270 -7.90 -12.06 11.89
CA ARG A 270 -7.33 -13.33 11.46
C ARG A 270 -6.18 -13.77 12.36
N LEU A 271 -5.30 -12.85 12.75
CA LEU A 271 -4.19 -13.13 13.65
C LEU A 271 -4.67 -13.58 15.03
N VAL A 272 -5.73 -12.94 15.57
CA VAL A 272 -6.39 -13.37 16.82
C VAL A 272 -6.95 -14.80 16.69
N CYS A 273 -7.63 -15.12 15.59
CA CYS A 273 -8.13 -16.47 15.33
C CYS A 273 -7.01 -17.52 15.27
N ILE A 274 -5.87 -17.17 14.66
CA ILE A 274 -4.67 -18.02 14.57
C ILE A 274 -4.09 -18.24 15.98
N GLU A 275 -3.87 -17.17 16.75
CA GLU A 275 -3.33 -17.26 18.11
C GLU A 275 -4.22 -18.13 19.01
N ARG A 276 -5.53 -17.90 19.00
CA ARG A 276 -6.50 -18.70 19.75
C ARG A 276 -6.46 -20.18 19.39
N SER A 277 -6.34 -20.48 18.09
CA SER A 277 -6.24 -21.86 17.60
C SER A 277 -4.96 -22.56 18.06
N LEU A 278 -3.86 -21.82 18.24
CA LEU A 278 -2.59 -22.35 18.73
C LEU A 278 -2.56 -22.50 20.26
N CYS A 279 -3.29 -21.65 20.99
CA CYS A 279 -3.34 -21.62 22.45
C CYS A 279 -4.38 -22.57 23.08
N SER A 280 -5.25 -23.22 22.30
CA SER A 280 -6.39 -24.05 22.77
C SER A 280 -6.04 -25.29 23.62
N GLY A 281 -4.80 -25.45 24.09
CA GLY A 281 -4.34 -26.52 24.99
C GLY A 281 -3.67 -26.05 26.28
N SER A 282 -3.49 -24.74 26.47
CA SER A 282 -2.99 -24.10 27.69
C SER A 282 -4.08 -23.18 28.25
N SER A 283 -4.05 -22.86 29.55
CA SER A 283 -4.97 -21.86 30.14
C SER A 283 -4.95 -20.59 29.28
N GLU A 284 -6.12 -20.16 28.81
CA GLU A 284 -6.24 -19.05 27.85
C GLU A 284 -5.56 -17.81 28.44
N PRO A 285 -4.52 -17.25 27.79
CA PRO A 285 -3.82 -16.09 28.33
C PRO A 285 -4.81 -14.94 28.52
N VAL A 286 -4.77 -14.26 29.66
CA VAL A 286 -5.69 -13.16 30.01
C VAL A 286 -5.78 -12.11 28.88
N HIS A 287 -4.65 -11.84 28.21
CA HIS A 287 -4.57 -10.89 27.10
C HIS A 287 -5.34 -11.32 25.83
N LEU A 288 -5.58 -12.63 25.61
CA LEU A 288 -6.26 -13.10 24.41
C LEU A 288 -7.75 -12.74 24.42
N THR A 289 -8.39 -12.74 25.59
CA THR A 289 -9.78 -12.30 25.74
C THR A 289 -9.94 -10.84 25.32
N ASP A 290 -9.04 -9.96 25.79
CA ASP A 290 -9.03 -8.55 25.41
C ASP A 290 -8.81 -8.37 23.91
N ARG A 291 -7.93 -9.18 23.31
CA ARG A 291 -7.70 -9.17 21.85
C ARG A 291 -8.90 -9.65 21.05
N VAL A 292 -9.67 -10.62 21.54
CA VAL A 292 -10.92 -11.07 20.90
C VAL A 292 -11.98 -9.97 20.93
N VAL A 293 -12.10 -9.24 22.04
CA VAL A 293 -13.00 -8.07 22.13
C VAL A 293 -12.57 -7.00 21.13
N GLN A 294 -11.28 -6.62 21.14
CA GLN A 294 -10.73 -5.65 20.21
C GLN A 294 -10.95 -6.05 18.74
N ALA A 295 -10.70 -7.32 18.39
CA ALA A 295 -10.94 -7.83 17.04
C ALA A 295 -12.42 -7.78 16.66
N SER A 296 -13.33 -8.01 17.61
CA SER A 296 -14.77 -7.94 17.36
C SER A 296 -15.22 -6.50 17.07
N ASP A 297 -14.70 -5.52 17.82
CA ASP A 297 -14.98 -4.10 17.61
C ASP A 297 -14.45 -3.63 16.25
N LEU A 298 -13.21 -4.00 15.90
CA LEU A 298 -12.60 -3.69 14.61
C LEU A 298 -13.38 -4.32 13.44
N ILE A 299 -13.90 -5.54 13.60
CA ILE A 299 -14.72 -6.19 12.58
C ILE A 299 -16.09 -5.51 12.45
N PHE A 300 -16.68 -5.02 13.54
CA PHE A 300 -17.90 -4.22 13.46
C PHE A 300 -17.65 -2.92 12.69
N GLU A 301 -16.54 -2.24 12.95
CA GLU A 301 -16.13 -1.05 12.22
C GLU A 301 -15.88 -1.35 10.73
N ALA A 302 -15.19 -2.46 10.42
CA ALA A 302 -14.96 -2.92 9.05
C ALA A 302 -16.25 -3.10 8.25
N ILE A 303 -17.29 -3.70 8.87
CA ILE A 303 -18.62 -3.85 8.25
C ILE A 303 -19.23 -2.48 7.97
N ASN A 304 -19.14 -1.54 8.91
CA ASN A 304 -19.66 -0.18 8.73
C ASN A 304 -18.94 0.55 7.59
N ILE A 305 -17.61 0.42 7.48
CA ILE A 305 -16.85 0.99 6.37
C ILE A 305 -17.30 0.39 5.03
N CYS A 306 -17.50 -0.93 4.96
CA CYS A 306 -17.97 -1.60 3.75
C CYS A 306 -19.36 -1.09 3.31
N HIS A 307 -20.28 -0.89 4.25
CA HIS A 307 -21.63 -0.38 3.94
C HIS A 307 -21.64 1.10 3.56
N THR A 308 -20.82 1.92 4.20
CA THR A 308 -20.77 3.37 3.93
C THR A 308 -19.99 3.69 2.66
N LYS A 309 -19.02 2.86 2.27
CA LYS A 309 -18.12 3.09 1.13
C LYS A 309 -17.99 1.86 0.22
N PRO A 310 -19.08 1.32 -0.34
CA PRO A 310 -19.05 0.07 -1.12
C PRO A 310 -18.17 0.20 -2.38
N GLY A 311 -18.15 1.37 -3.03
CA GLY A 311 -17.35 1.58 -4.24
C GLY A 311 -15.83 1.51 -4.04
N SER A 312 -15.34 1.78 -2.83
CA SER A 312 -13.91 1.69 -2.49
C SER A 312 -13.57 0.50 -1.58
N THR A 313 -14.54 -0.36 -1.30
CA THR A 313 -14.37 -1.59 -0.50
C THR A 313 -14.95 -2.82 -1.19
N GLY A 314 -15.17 -2.74 -2.51
CA GLY A 314 -15.78 -3.80 -3.29
C GLY A 314 -15.10 -5.16 -3.04
N GLY A 315 -15.93 -6.17 -2.80
CA GLY A 315 -15.50 -7.52 -2.49
C GLY A 315 -14.96 -7.77 -1.07
N MET A 316 -14.88 -6.76 -0.20
CA MET A 316 -14.34 -6.95 1.17
C MET A 316 -15.36 -7.53 2.15
N LEU A 317 -16.66 -7.28 1.95
CA LEU A 317 -17.69 -7.65 2.92
C LEU A 317 -17.72 -9.16 3.20
N GLU A 318 -17.61 -9.98 2.15
CA GLU A 318 -17.53 -11.45 2.27
C GLU A 318 -16.34 -11.90 3.13
N GLU A 319 -15.18 -11.26 2.97
CA GLU A 319 -13.99 -11.55 3.78
C GLU A 319 -14.20 -11.17 5.25
N VAL A 320 -14.85 -10.03 5.50
CA VAL A 320 -15.13 -9.52 6.85
C VAL A 320 -16.12 -10.43 7.59
N GLU A 321 -17.21 -10.82 6.93
CA GLU A 321 -18.24 -11.71 7.51
C GLU A 321 -17.69 -13.11 7.80
N ALA A 322 -16.82 -13.64 6.92
CA ALA A 322 -16.15 -14.91 7.15
C ALA A 322 -15.27 -14.86 8.41
N VAL A 323 -14.50 -13.78 8.59
CA VAL A 323 -13.66 -13.60 9.79
C VAL A 323 -14.50 -13.36 11.04
N GLN A 324 -15.64 -12.65 10.94
CA GLN A 324 -16.59 -12.51 12.04
C GLN A 324 -17.10 -13.87 12.52
N THR A 325 -17.39 -14.77 11.58
CA THR A 325 -17.84 -16.13 11.88
C THR A 325 -16.72 -16.95 12.55
N MET A 326 -15.48 -16.83 12.08
CA MET A 326 -14.33 -17.48 12.71
C MET A 326 -14.13 -17.04 14.16
N LEU A 327 -14.23 -15.73 14.44
CA LEU A 327 -14.10 -15.18 15.79
C LEU A 327 -15.14 -15.77 16.76
N ARG A 328 -16.38 -15.93 16.29
CA ARG A 328 -17.51 -16.46 17.07
C ARG A 328 -17.49 -17.99 17.22
N GLY A 329 -17.16 -18.71 16.15
CA GLY A 329 -17.43 -20.15 16.01
C GLY A 329 -16.24 -21.07 16.26
N GLY A 330 -15.03 -20.55 16.49
CA GLY A 330 -13.82 -21.32 16.80
C GLY A 330 -13.35 -22.29 15.69
N THR A 331 -14.10 -22.42 14.60
CA THR A 331 -13.76 -23.21 13.43
C THR A 331 -12.94 -22.35 12.49
N PHE A 332 -11.68 -22.73 12.33
CA PHE A 332 -10.74 -22.00 11.49
C PHE A 332 -10.97 -22.38 10.02
N TYR A 333 -11.61 -21.48 9.26
CA TYR A 333 -11.73 -21.58 7.81
C TYR A 333 -11.07 -20.37 7.16
N GLN A 334 -10.23 -20.59 6.15
CA GLN A 334 -9.53 -19.51 5.47
C GLN A 334 -10.37 -18.99 4.30
N ALA A 335 -10.95 -17.80 4.43
CA ALA A 335 -11.63 -17.12 3.32
C ALA A 335 -10.61 -16.64 2.27
N VAL A 336 -10.95 -16.76 0.99
CA VAL A 336 -10.13 -16.26 -0.13
C VAL A 336 -10.66 -14.91 -0.59
N SER A 337 -9.78 -14.09 -1.18
CA SER A 337 -10.17 -12.85 -1.84
C SER A 337 -11.30 -13.10 -2.84
N SER A 338 -12.36 -12.29 -2.75
CA SER A 338 -13.49 -12.32 -3.68
C SER A 338 -13.09 -11.97 -5.12
N ASP A 339 -13.94 -12.36 -6.08
CA ASP A 339 -13.76 -12.03 -7.50
C ASP A 339 -13.78 -10.51 -7.71
N GLU A 340 -14.71 -9.81 -7.05
CA GLU A 340 -14.86 -8.35 -7.15
C GLU A 340 -13.59 -7.61 -6.71
N LYS A 341 -13.00 -8.02 -5.58
CA LYS A 341 -11.73 -7.44 -5.10
C LYS A 341 -10.60 -7.67 -6.10
N ARG A 342 -10.53 -8.86 -6.71
CA ARG A 342 -9.52 -9.20 -7.72
C ARG A 342 -9.71 -8.36 -9.00
N ASP A 343 -10.94 -8.09 -9.40
CA ASP A 343 -11.26 -7.24 -10.54
C ASP A 343 -10.90 -5.77 -10.30
N ILE A 344 -11.16 -5.25 -9.09
CA ILE A 344 -10.72 -3.91 -8.67
C ILE A 344 -9.19 -3.80 -8.76
N ILE A 345 -8.46 -4.76 -8.18
CA ILE A 345 -6.99 -4.78 -8.22
C ILE A 345 -6.48 -4.86 -9.67
N ALA A 346 -7.13 -5.65 -10.53
CA ALA A 346 -6.77 -5.73 -11.94
C ALA A 346 -7.11 -4.44 -12.72
N ALA A 347 -8.15 -3.71 -12.33
CA ALA A 347 -8.51 -2.42 -12.91
C ALA A 347 -7.46 -1.33 -12.62
N MET A 348 -6.86 -1.33 -11.42
CA MET A 348 -5.82 -0.36 -11.05
C MET A 348 -4.68 -0.28 -12.08
N ALA A 349 -4.25 -1.41 -12.65
CA ALA A 349 -3.18 -1.43 -13.64
C ALA A 349 -3.57 -0.84 -15.00
N ARG A 350 -4.87 -0.81 -15.34
CA ARG A 350 -5.37 -0.28 -16.61
C ARG A 350 -5.47 1.25 -16.56
N GLU A 351 -5.88 1.81 -15.44
CA GLU A 351 -6.18 3.24 -15.28
C GLU A 351 -4.93 4.14 -15.35
N VAL A 352 -3.74 3.62 -15.04
CA VAL A 352 -2.51 4.44 -14.98
C VAL A 352 -1.67 4.37 -16.26
N SER A 353 -2.21 3.77 -17.32
CA SER A 353 -1.50 3.57 -18.60
C SER A 353 -1.67 4.68 -19.64
N GLY A 354 -2.35 5.80 -19.30
CA GLY A 354 -2.73 6.85 -20.25
C GLY A 354 -1.87 8.12 -20.23
N THR A 355 -1.83 8.84 -21.36
CA THR A 355 -1.31 10.21 -21.52
C THR A 355 -2.27 11.28 -20.99
N GLY A 356 -3.11 10.94 -20.01
CA GLY A 356 -4.14 11.82 -19.48
C GLY A 356 -3.60 12.88 -18.53
N HIS A 357 -4.45 13.85 -18.20
CA HIS A 357 -4.12 14.87 -17.21
C HIS A 357 -4.36 14.32 -15.81
N TRP A 358 -3.48 14.67 -14.86
CA TRP A 358 -3.56 14.23 -13.47
C TRP A 358 -4.37 15.23 -12.65
N PHE A 359 -5.13 14.71 -11.70
CA PHE A 359 -6.05 15.43 -10.83
C PHE A 359 -6.00 14.86 -9.42
N ARG A 360 -6.51 15.59 -8.43
CA ARG A 360 -6.69 15.12 -7.06
C ARG A 360 -8.15 15.15 -6.64
N CYS A 361 -8.59 14.08 -5.96
CA CYS A 361 -9.89 14.08 -5.29
C CYS A 361 -9.85 14.98 -4.04
N PRO A 362 -10.99 15.26 -3.37
CA PRO A 362 -11.03 16.06 -2.14
C PRO A 362 -10.13 15.55 -1.02
N ASN A 363 -9.86 14.24 -0.98
CA ASN A 363 -8.95 13.60 0.00
C ASN A 363 -7.50 13.49 -0.50
N GLY A 364 -7.15 14.13 -1.62
CA GLY A 364 -5.79 14.19 -2.15
C GLY A 364 -5.34 12.98 -2.98
N HIS A 365 -6.19 11.97 -3.22
CA HIS A 365 -5.82 10.82 -4.04
C HIS A 365 -5.67 11.19 -5.52
N PRO A 366 -4.54 10.83 -6.15
CA PRO A 366 -4.32 11.14 -7.55
C PRO A 366 -5.18 10.27 -8.47
N TYR A 367 -5.77 10.88 -9.50
CA TYR A 367 -6.49 10.20 -10.57
C TYR A 367 -6.21 10.85 -11.93
N VAL A 368 -6.57 10.17 -13.01
CA VAL A 368 -6.28 10.62 -14.39
C VAL A 368 -7.58 10.78 -15.18
N ILE A 369 -7.74 11.88 -15.90
CA ILE A 369 -8.82 12.06 -16.91
C ILE A 369 -8.21 11.91 -18.32
N GLY A 370 -8.82 11.04 -19.14
CA GLY A 370 -8.37 10.65 -20.47
C GLY A 370 -8.74 11.61 -21.62
N GLU A 371 -8.90 11.05 -22.83
CA GLU A 371 -8.69 11.61 -24.19
C GLU A 371 -9.15 13.04 -24.54
N CYS A 372 -10.00 13.69 -23.76
CA CYS A 372 -10.41 15.09 -24.00
C CYS A 372 -9.69 16.13 -23.11
N GLY A 373 -8.85 15.69 -22.18
CA GLY A 373 -8.00 16.54 -21.35
C GLY A 373 -8.71 17.33 -20.24
N GLY A 374 -10.04 17.23 -20.13
CA GLY A 374 -10.83 17.91 -19.10
C GLY A 374 -12.05 17.12 -18.63
N ALA A 375 -12.67 17.59 -17.54
CA ALA A 375 -13.72 16.88 -16.83
C ALA A 375 -15.08 16.91 -17.56
N MET A 376 -15.42 15.80 -18.23
CA MET A 376 -16.66 15.67 -19.00
C MET A 376 -17.66 14.67 -18.40
N GLN A 377 -17.20 13.84 -17.45
CA GLN A 377 -18.02 12.88 -16.74
C GLN A 377 -17.62 12.85 -15.26
N GLN A 378 -18.60 12.68 -14.38
CA GLN A 378 -18.38 12.40 -12.97
C GLN A 378 -18.25 10.89 -12.74
N SER A 379 -17.35 10.51 -11.85
CA SER A 379 -17.17 9.14 -11.37
C SER A 379 -16.84 9.15 -9.87
N ARG A 380 -16.38 8.02 -9.33
CA ARG A 380 -16.02 7.85 -7.92
C ARG A 380 -14.52 7.59 -7.79
N CYS A 381 -13.88 8.21 -6.81
CA CYS A 381 -12.49 7.92 -6.48
C CYS A 381 -12.38 6.44 -6.06
N PRO A 382 -11.51 5.63 -6.69
CA PRO A 382 -11.36 4.22 -6.34
C PRO A 382 -10.78 4.01 -4.94
N GLU A 383 -10.09 5.00 -4.38
CA GLU A 383 -9.50 4.92 -3.04
C GLU A 383 -10.51 5.23 -1.94
N CYS A 384 -11.18 6.39 -2.00
CA CYS A 384 -12.02 6.89 -0.90
C CYS A 384 -13.52 6.95 -1.19
N GLY A 385 -13.92 6.79 -2.45
CA GLY A 385 -15.32 6.87 -2.88
C GLY A 385 -15.85 8.30 -3.12
N GLU A 386 -15.02 9.34 -2.95
CA GLU A 386 -15.44 10.72 -3.23
C GLU A 386 -15.80 10.95 -4.70
N THR A 387 -16.62 11.97 -4.96
CA THR A 387 -16.95 12.37 -6.34
C THR A 387 -15.70 12.88 -7.04
N VAL A 388 -15.36 12.33 -8.21
CA VAL A 388 -14.23 12.79 -9.04
C VAL A 388 -14.66 13.09 -10.47
N GLY A 389 -13.83 13.83 -11.21
CA GLY A 389 -14.17 14.32 -12.54
C GLY A 389 -15.06 15.56 -12.48
N GLY A 390 -16.10 15.62 -13.32
CA GLY A 390 -16.90 16.84 -13.48
C GLY A 390 -17.72 16.83 -14.76
N ALA A 391 -18.27 17.99 -15.15
CA ALA A 391 -19.07 18.13 -16.35
C ALA A 391 -18.74 19.43 -17.06
N HIS A 392 -18.85 19.45 -18.39
CA HIS A 392 -18.59 20.64 -19.21
C HIS A 392 -17.19 21.25 -18.97
N HIS A 393 -16.17 20.42 -18.77
CA HIS A 393 -14.80 20.80 -18.39
C HIS A 393 -14.66 21.46 -17.00
N ILE A 394 -15.74 21.56 -16.23
CA ILE A 394 -15.74 22.07 -14.87
C ILE A 394 -15.66 20.89 -13.89
N LEU A 395 -14.72 20.96 -12.96
CA LEU A 395 -14.55 19.94 -11.94
C LEU A 395 -15.69 19.92 -10.92
N ALA A 396 -15.97 18.73 -10.39
CA ALA A 396 -16.81 18.57 -9.21
C ALA A 396 -16.17 19.23 -7.99
N GLY A 397 -16.98 19.80 -7.09
CA GLY A 397 -16.50 20.52 -5.91
C GLY A 397 -15.47 19.73 -5.08
N GLY A 398 -14.42 20.42 -4.62
CA GLY A 398 -13.32 19.82 -3.86
C GLY A 398 -12.32 19.01 -4.71
N ASN A 399 -12.59 18.76 -6.00
CA ASN A 399 -11.57 18.25 -6.88
C ASN A 399 -10.63 19.38 -7.26
N ALA A 400 -9.34 19.08 -7.31
CA ALA A 400 -8.34 20.01 -7.79
C ALA A 400 -7.81 19.51 -9.14
N ARG A 401 -8.04 20.32 -10.17
CA ARG A 401 -7.25 20.33 -11.40
C ARG A 401 -6.17 21.33 -11.08
N GLU A 402 -4.94 20.96 -11.34
CA GLU A 402 -3.79 21.83 -11.13
C GLU A 402 -3.71 22.91 -12.23
N THR A 403 -4.74 23.76 -12.33
CA THR A 403 -4.85 24.82 -13.34
C THR A 403 -5.50 26.07 -12.76
N GLU A 404 -4.74 26.88 -12.01
CA GLU A 404 -5.07 28.31 -11.82
C GLU A 404 -4.95 29.11 -13.15
N LEU A 405 -4.52 28.48 -14.26
CA LEU A 405 -4.11 29.14 -15.50
C LEU A 405 -5.12 29.15 -16.65
N GLU A 406 -6.14 28.31 -16.61
CA GLU A 406 -7.14 28.29 -17.70
C GLU A 406 -8.14 29.46 -17.60
N GLU A 407 -8.40 29.97 -16.39
CA GLU A 407 -9.35 31.09 -16.17
C GLU A 407 -8.78 32.45 -16.60
N GLU A 408 -7.45 32.63 -16.56
CA GLU A 408 -6.79 33.87 -17.00
C GLU A 408 -6.72 33.98 -18.53
N PHE A 409 -6.62 32.84 -19.23
CA PHE A 409 -6.60 32.78 -20.70
C PHE A 409 -7.95 33.10 -21.35
N LEU A 410 -9.06 32.85 -20.66
CA LEU A 410 -10.40 33.25 -21.12
C LEU A 410 -10.68 34.75 -20.92
N ARG A 411 -9.99 35.40 -19.96
CA ARG A 411 -10.11 36.85 -19.71
C ARG A 411 -9.23 37.71 -20.62
N LEU A 412 -8.21 37.11 -21.25
CA LEU A 412 -7.29 37.78 -22.19
C LEU A 412 -7.68 37.60 -23.67
N ARG A 413 -8.89 37.06 -23.95
CA ARG A 413 -9.50 37.00 -25.29
C ARG A 413 -10.76 37.87 -25.41
N MET A 414 -10.70 39.09 -24.89
CA MET A 414 -11.51 40.21 -25.38
C MET A 414 -10.61 41.40 -25.70
#